data_AF-A0A933P3K3-F1
#
_entry.id   AF-A0A933P3K3-F1
#
_cell.length_a   1.000
_cell.length_b   1.000
_cell.length_c   1.000
_cell.angle_alpha   90.00
_cell.angle_beta   90.00
_cell.angle_gamma   90.00
#
_symmetry.space_group_name_H-M   'P 1'
#
loop_
_entity.id
_entity.type
_entity.pdbx_description
1 polymer ?
#
loop_
_entity_poly.entity_id
_entity_poly.type
_entity_poly.pdbx_seq_one_letter_code
_entity_poly.pdbx_strand_id
1 'polypeptide(L)'
;MIEPTESVSSEPPDFLTLDEAAAVLRVGRSTAYGEANAFERSGGRTGIPVVRYGKQFRVPRCLLEEQLGGPITWPLPTEAGTQEPTTRSSRRAKRTERSVASRSTAQLSLAIES
;
A
#
# COMPACT_ATOMS: atom_id res chain seq x y z
N MET A 1 -12.06 -28.24 -32.53
CA MET A 1 -11.21 -27.96 -31.36
C MET A 1 -11.16 -26.44 -31.26
N ILE A 2 -12.02 -25.86 -30.43
CA ILE A 2 -12.08 -24.40 -30.26
C ILE A 2 -11.22 -24.13 -29.03
N GLU A 3 -10.02 -23.60 -29.25
CA GLU A 3 -9.26 -23.02 -28.13
C GLU A 3 -10.01 -21.76 -27.68
N PRO A 4 -10.39 -21.62 -26.40
CA PRO A 4 -10.95 -20.37 -25.93
C PRO A 4 -9.84 -19.32 -26.04
N THR A 5 -9.94 -18.45 -27.03
CA THR A 5 -9.13 -17.24 -27.10
C THR A 5 -9.54 -16.36 -25.92
N GLU A 6 -8.82 -16.49 -24.82
CA GLU A 6 -8.92 -15.58 -23.68
C GLU A 6 -8.71 -14.17 -24.23
N SER A 7 -9.82 -13.45 -24.38
CA SER A 7 -9.81 -12.06 -24.81
C SER A 7 -9.26 -11.27 -23.65
N VAL A 8 -7.95 -11.02 -23.65
CA VAL A 8 -7.33 -10.08 -22.73
C VAL A 8 -7.95 -8.71 -23.02
N SER A 9 -8.91 -8.30 -22.18
CA SER A 9 -9.52 -6.99 -22.29
C SER A 9 -8.41 -5.94 -22.26
N SER A 10 -8.28 -5.19 -23.35
CA SER A 10 -7.25 -4.17 -23.53
C SER A 10 -7.51 -2.91 -22.70
N GLU A 11 -8.62 -2.88 -21.96
CA GLU A 11 -9.05 -1.74 -21.16
C GLU A 11 -8.81 -2.00 -19.67
N PRO A 12 -8.33 -1.00 -18.91
CA PRO A 12 -8.21 -1.13 -17.47
C PRO A 12 -9.59 -1.30 -16.81
N PRO A 13 -9.69 -2.13 -15.76
CA PRO A 13 -10.93 -2.28 -15.00
C PRO A 13 -11.33 -0.98 -14.30
N ASP A 14 -12.62 -0.83 -13.96
CA ASP A 14 -13.15 0.35 -13.27
C ASP A 14 -12.55 0.58 -11.88
N PHE A 15 -12.10 -0.50 -11.24
CA PHE A 15 -11.42 -0.45 -9.95
C PHE A 15 -10.13 -1.25 -10.02
N LEU A 16 -9.05 -0.61 -9.61
CA LEU A 16 -7.75 -1.24 -9.44
C LEU A 16 -7.55 -1.62 -7.98
N THR A 17 -6.77 -2.67 -7.75
CA THR A 17 -6.15 -2.92 -6.45
C THR A 17 -5.08 -1.87 -6.18
N LEU A 18 -4.68 -1.77 -4.90
CA LEU A 18 -3.61 -0.85 -4.54
C LEU A 18 -2.25 -1.26 -5.12
N ASP A 19 -2.05 -2.56 -5.39
CA ASP A 19 -0.84 -3.07 -6.01
C ASP A 19 -0.76 -2.66 -7.49
N GLU A 20 -1.86 -2.80 -8.21
CA GLU A 20 -1.99 -2.36 -9.60
C GLU A 20 -1.82 -0.84 -9.70
N ALA A 21 -2.46 -0.06 -8.81
CA ALA A 21 -2.26 1.38 -8.78
C ALA A 21 -0.80 1.77 -8.46
N ALA A 22 -0.12 1.02 -7.59
CA ALA A 22 1.30 1.21 -7.33
C ALA A 22 2.14 0.96 -8.59
N ALA A 23 1.80 -0.06 -9.37
CA ALA A 23 2.45 -0.35 -10.64
C ALA A 23 2.19 0.74 -11.70
N VAL A 24 0.95 1.23 -11.82
CA VAL A 24 0.60 2.37 -12.68
C VAL A 24 1.47 3.59 -12.34
N LEU A 25 1.55 3.92 -11.05
CA LEU A 25 2.28 5.08 -10.54
C LEU A 25 3.80 4.85 -10.44
N ARG A 26 4.28 3.64 -10.72
CA ARG A 26 5.70 3.24 -10.61
C ARG A 26 6.30 3.48 -9.21
N VAL A 27 5.50 3.24 -8.17
CA VAL A 27 5.94 3.36 -6.76
C VAL A 27 6.00 2.00 -6.07
N GLY A 28 6.83 1.91 -5.04
CA GLY A 28 6.86 0.71 -4.19
C GLY A 28 5.54 0.52 -3.43
N ARG A 29 5.16 -0.74 -3.19
CA ARG A 29 3.93 -1.10 -2.44
C ARG A 29 3.80 -0.37 -1.11
N SER A 30 4.88 -0.33 -0.32
CA SER A 30 4.89 0.36 0.98
C SER A 30 4.54 1.85 0.86
N THR A 31 5.04 2.51 -0.19
CA THR A 31 4.72 3.91 -0.49
C THR A 31 3.24 4.04 -0.85
N ALA A 32 2.73 3.17 -1.73
CA ALA A 32 1.32 3.18 -2.11
C ALA A 32 0.37 2.99 -0.90
N TYR A 33 0.69 2.06 0.00
CA TYR A 33 -0.06 1.91 1.26
C TYR A 33 0.05 3.15 2.16
N GLY A 34 1.20 3.81 2.20
CA GLY A 34 1.37 5.08 2.92
C GLY A 34 0.43 6.15 2.38
N GLU A 35 0.43 6.34 1.07
CA GLU A 35 -0.40 7.33 0.38
C GLU A 35 -1.89 7.03 0.46
N ALA A 36 -2.30 5.75 0.38
CA ALA A 36 -3.69 5.35 0.59
C ALA A 36 -4.18 5.70 2.01
N ASN A 37 -3.34 5.46 3.02
CA ASN A 37 -3.67 5.85 4.39
C ASN A 37 -3.68 7.38 4.55
N ALA A 38 -2.81 8.12 3.85
CA ALA A 38 -2.83 9.58 3.84
C ALA A 38 -4.13 10.12 3.22
N PHE A 39 -4.63 9.48 2.16
CA PHE A 39 -5.90 9.82 1.53
C PHE A 39 -7.08 9.65 2.49
N GLU A 40 -7.19 8.48 3.14
CA GLU A 40 -8.24 8.22 4.14
C GLU A 40 -8.15 9.20 5.32
N ARG A 41 -6.95 9.43 5.86
CA ARG A 41 -6.76 10.33 7.01
C ARG A 41 -7.01 11.80 6.68
N SER A 42 -6.76 12.20 5.44
CA SER A 42 -6.97 13.58 4.98
C SER A 42 -8.40 13.85 4.52
N GLY A 43 -9.27 12.84 4.50
CA GLY A 43 -10.62 12.95 3.95
C GLY A 43 -10.63 13.12 2.43
N GLY A 44 -9.68 12.49 1.74
CA GLY A 44 -9.60 12.48 0.28
C GLY A 44 -8.86 13.66 -0.36
N ARG A 45 -8.00 14.35 0.39
CA ARG A 45 -7.30 15.57 -0.10
C ARG A 45 -5.91 15.30 -0.66
N THR A 46 -5.21 14.30 -0.13
CA THR A 46 -3.81 14.04 -0.48
C THR A 46 -3.52 12.54 -0.49
N GLY A 47 -2.78 12.09 -1.50
CA GLY A 47 -2.33 10.71 -1.63
C GLY A 47 -2.97 9.98 -2.80
N ILE A 48 -3.03 8.65 -2.74
CA ILE A 48 -3.64 7.82 -3.77
C ILE A 48 -5.14 7.70 -3.48
N PRO A 49 -6.03 8.02 -4.45
CA PRO A 49 -7.47 7.96 -4.26
C PRO A 49 -7.90 6.51 -4.03
N VAL A 50 -8.44 6.26 -2.84
CA VAL A 50 -8.91 4.93 -2.45
C VAL A 50 -10.31 4.99 -1.89
N VAL A 51 -11.06 3.92 -2.13
CA VAL A 51 -12.31 3.60 -1.46
C VAL A 51 -12.10 2.32 -0.67
N ARG A 52 -12.52 2.36 0.60
CA ARG A 52 -12.37 1.23 1.50
C ARG A 52 -13.63 0.37 1.54
N TYR A 53 -13.50 -0.88 1.12
CA TYR A 53 -14.53 -1.91 1.27
C TYR A 53 -14.09 -2.88 2.38
N GLY A 54 -14.53 -2.61 3.62
CA GLY A 54 -14.15 -3.38 4.80
C GLY A 54 -12.65 -3.31 5.09
N LYS A 55 -11.93 -4.42 4.83
CA LYS A 55 -10.48 -4.51 5.03
C LYS A 55 -9.67 -4.29 3.75
N GLN A 56 -10.33 -4.01 2.63
CA GLN A 56 -9.72 -3.91 1.32
C GLN A 56 -9.78 -2.49 0.78
N PHE A 57 -8.68 -2.04 0.18
CA PHE A 57 -8.66 -0.82 -0.62
C PHE A 57 -8.93 -1.14 -2.08
N ARG A 58 -9.68 -0.25 -2.73
CA ARG A 58 -9.88 -0.21 -4.18
C ARG A 58 -9.64 1.20 -4.65
N VAL A 59 -8.99 1.32 -5.79
CA VAL A 59 -8.65 2.59 -6.43
C VAL A 59 -9.59 2.77 -7.61
N PRO A 60 -10.53 3.73 -7.57
CA PRO A 60 -11.38 4.02 -8.73
C PRO A 60 -10.51 4.48 -9.91
N ARG A 61 -10.70 3.84 -11.06
CA ARG A 61 -9.96 4.15 -12.29
C ARG A 61 -10.10 5.62 -12.66
N CYS A 62 -11.33 6.15 -12.65
CA CYS A 62 -11.62 7.52 -13.03
C CYS A 62 -10.85 8.56 -12.20
N LEU A 63 -10.77 8.38 -10.88
CA LEU A 63 -10.04 9.30 -9.99
C LEU A 63 -8.52 9.20 -10.19
N LEU A 64 -8.03 7.99 -10.45
CA LEU A 64 -6.61 7.79 -10.72
C LEU A 64 -6.21 8.39 -12.09
N GLU A 65 -7.06 8.25 -13.11
CA GLU A 65 -6.89 8.90 -14.42
C GLU A 65 -6.96 10.43 -14.32
N GLU A 66 -7.90 10.96 -13.53
CA GLU A 66 -8.01 12.40 -13.25
C GLU A 66 -6.73 12.94 -12.59
N GLN A 67 -6.21 12.22 -11.58
CA GLN A 67 -4.95 12.59 -10.92
C GLN A 67 -3.73 12.48 -11.86
N LEU A 68 -3.71 11.50 -12.76
CA LEU A 68 -2.65 11.33 -13.76
C LEU A 68 -2.73 12.37 -14.87
N GLY A 69 -3.92 12.94 -15.12
CA GLY A 69 -4.20 13.85 -16.21
C GLY A 69 -4.42 13.13 -17.56
N GLY A 70 -4.75 11.84 -17.54
CA GLY A 70 -4.91 11.05 -18.76
C GLY A 70 -5.27 9.59 -18.49
N PRO A 71 -5.56 8.81 -19.55
CA PRO A 71 -5.95 7.42 -19.43
C PRO A 71 -4.80 6.56 -18.90
N ILE A 72 -5.15 5.54 -18.12
CA ILE A 72 -4.16 4.58 -17.60
C ILE A 72 -3.77 3.61 -18.72
N THR A 73 -2.47 3.37 -18.85
CA THR A 73 -1.93 2.34 -19.74
C THR A 73 -2.28 0.94 -19.23
N TRP A 74 -2.90 0.13 -20.09
CA TRP A 74 -3.23 -1.27 -19.82
C TRP A 74 -2.91 -2.15 -21.03
N PRO A 75 -2.52 -3.43 -20.85
CA PRO A 75 -2.23 -4.09 -19.57
C PRO A 75 -1.02 -3.47 -18.88
N LEU A 76 -1.01 -3.50 -17.55
CA LEU A 76 0.19 -3.20 -16.79
C LEU A 76 1.31 -4.10 -17.32
N PRO A 77 2.47 -3.56 -17.74
CA PRO A 77 3.58 -4.41 -18.10
C PRO A 77 3.86 -5.28 -16.88
N THR A 78 3.65 -6.59 -17.04
CA THR A 78 4.06 -7.52 -16.00
C THR A 78 5.56 -7.29 -15.88
N GLU A 79 6.00 -6.74 -14.75
CA GLU A 79 7.42 -6.56 -14.50
C GLU A 79 7.98 -7.98 -14.48
N ALA A 80 8.51 -8.43 -15.62
CA ALA A 80 8.95 -9.79 -15.86
C ALA A 80 10.11 -10.08 -14.93
N GLY A 81 9.81 -10.62 -13.75
CA GLY A 81 10.78 -11.00 -12.74
C GLY A 81 10.57 -10.38 -11.37
N THR A 82 9.42 -10.62 -10.74
CA THR A 82 9.30 -11.01 -9.30
C THR A 82 7.83 -11.12 -8.96
N GLN A 83 7.17 -12.25 -9.27
CA GLN A 83 6.13 -12.89 -8.42
C GLN A 83 5.95 -14.34 -8.87
N GLU A 84 6.93 -15.20 -8.57
CA GLU A 84 6.56 -16.57 -8.20
C GLU A 84 5.94 -16.46 -6.79
N PRO A 85 4.73 -16.99 -6.54
CA PRO A 85 4.13 -16.97 -5.21
C PRO A 85 4.93 -17.91 -4.32
N THR A 86 6.06 -17.44 -3.79
CA THR A 86 6.76 -18.17 -2.74
C THR A 86 5.90 -18.03 -1.49
N THR A 87 5.06 -19.03 -1.28
CA THR A 87 4.57 -19.37 0.03
C THR A 87 5.77 -19.39 0.98
N ARG A 88 5.60 -18.71 2.13
CA ARG A 88 6.33 -18.90 3.40
C ARG A 88 7.31 -17.79 3.80
N SER A 89 6.80 -16.95 4.70
CA SER A 89 7.40 -16.63 6.00
C SER A 89 8.65 -15.73 6.06
N SER A 90 8.74 -15.00 7.19
CA SER A 90 9.98 -14.47 7.81
C SER A 90 10.45 -13.02 7.57
N ARG A 91 9.54 -12.03 7.54
CA ARG A 91 9.96 -10.63 7.88
C ARG A 91 9.24 -9.98 9.06
N ARG A 92 8.42 -10.74 9.79
CA ARG A 92 7.92 -10.37 11.13
C ARG A 92 8.95 -10.69 12.22
N ALA A 93 10.22 -10.28 12.03
CA ALA A 93 11.30 -10.56 12.99
C ALA A 93 12.30 -9.40 13.21
N LYS A 94 12.11 -8.19 12.64
CA LYS A 94 13.08 -7.08 12.83
C LYS A 94 12.50 -5.72 13.24
N ARG A 95 11.28 -5.66 13.78
CA ARG A 95 10.66 -4.39 14.20
C ARG A 95 9.93 -4.48 15.54
N THR A 96 10.62 -4.99 16.57
CA THR A 96 10.14 -4.90 17.97
C THR A 96 11.19 -4.29 18.93
N GLU A 97 12.43 -4.06 18.51
CA GLU A 97 13.51 -3.68 19.46
C GLU A 97 13.82 -2.17 19.56
N ARG A 98 12.89 -1.28 19.21
CA ARG A 98 13.15 0.18 19.30
C ARG A 98 12.04 1.03 19.89
N SER A 99 11.29 0.51 20.87
CA SER A 99 10.35 1.38 21.61
C SER A 99 10.05 0.90 23.03
N VAL A 100 11.07 0.80 23.89
CA VAL A 100 10.89 0.83 25.36
C VAL A 100 12.02 1.61 26.02
N ALA A 101 12.20 2.88 25.64
CA ALA A 101 13.08 3.78 26.39
C ALA A 101 12.53 5.22 26.34
N SER A 102 11.30 5.39 26.80
CA SER A 102 10.85 6.69 27.30
C SER A 102 9.56 6.54 28.10
N ARG A 103 9.69 6.48 29.43
CA ARG A 103 8.97 7.33 30.40
C ARG A 103 9.00 6.72 31.80
N SER A 104 8.92 7.64 32.76
CA SER A 104 8.76 7.53 34.22
C SER A 104 10.05 7.58 35.04
N THR A 105 10.46 8.74 35.56
CA THR A 105 9.88 9.64 36.61
C THR A 105 10.19 9.17 38.03
N ALA A 106 10.96 9.99 38.74
CA ALA A 106 10.83 10.38 40.15
C ALA A 106 10.70 9.26 41.21
N GLN A 107 11.72 9.18 42.08
CA GLN A 107 11.61 9.26 43.55
C GLN A 107 13.02 9.04 44.15
N LEU A 108 13.65 10.05 44.74
CA LEU A 108 13.52 10.48 46.15
C LEU A 108 14.33 9.62 47.13
N SER A 109 15.25 10.30 47.81
CA SER A 109 15.76 10.06 49.16
C SER A 109 16.93 9.07 49.32
N LEU A 110 18.16 9.58 49.18
CA LEU A 110 19.27 9.06 49.97
C LEU A 110 19.34 9.88 51.26
N ALA A 111 18.86 9.26 52.34
CA ALA A 111 19.02 9.76 53.69
C ALA A 111 20.52 9.81 54.05
N ILE A 112 20.81 10.86 54.81
CA ILE A 112 22.06 11.13 55.51
C ILE A 112 22.15 10.16 56.70
N GLU A 113 23.23 9.40 56.79
CA GLU A 113 23.77 8.68 57.97
C GLU A 113 25.19 8.25 57.57
N SER A 114 26.29 8.45 58.31
CA SER A 114 26.64 9.06 59.59
C SER A 114 28.07 9.59 59.49
#